data_AF-A0AAV0GA49-F1
#
_entry.id   AF-A0AAV0GA49-F1
#
_cell.length_a   1.000
_cell.length_b   1.000
_cell.length_c   1.000
_cell.angle_alpha   90.00
_cell.angle_beta   90.00
_cell.angle_gamma   90.00
#
_symmetry.space_group_name_H-M   'P 1'
#
loop_
_entity.id
_entity.type
_entity.pdbx_description
1 polymer ?
#
loop_
_entity_poly.entity_id
_entity_poly.type
_entity_poly.pdbx_seq_one_letter_code
_entity_poly.pdbx_strand_id
1 'polypeptide(L)' 'MDKGSRLEPVAVLARQMVKVQNQAKVKFLIQWQGQDMADATWEWADIIKTKFPSFYNQMT' A
#
# COMPACT_ATOMS: atom_id res chain seq x y z
N MET A 1 -13.45 -4.97 -23.24
CA MET A 1 -12.89 -5.42 -21.96
C MET A 1 -12.19 -4.23 -21.37
N ASP A 2 -12.83 -3.61 -20.39
CA ASP A 2 -12.57 -2.23 -19.99
C ASP A 2 -11.22 -1.99 -19.32
N LYS A 3 -10.75 -0.76 -19.52
CA LYS A 3 -9.48 -0.14 -19.15
C LYS A 3 -9.03 -0.43 -17.72
N GLY A 4 -7.80 -0.92 -17.57
CA GLY A 4 -6.98 -1.02 -16.35
C GLY A 4 -7.64 -0.52 -15.06
N SER A 5 -8.40 -1.39 -14.41
CA SER A 5 -8.99 -1.11 -13.09
C SER A 5 -7.85 -0.89 -12.09
N ARG A 6 -7.65 0.35 -11.67
CA ARG A 6 -6.69 0.71 -10.63
C ARG A 6 -7.26 0.14 -9.33
N LEU A 7 -6.66 -0.93 -8.81
CA LEU A 7 -7.12 -1.57 -7.59
C LEU A 7 -7.06 -0.58 -6.43
N GLU A 8 -8.12 -0.54 -5.62
CA GLU A 8 -8.19 0.29 -4.42
C GLU A 8 -7.65 -0.49 -3.22
N PRO A 9 -6.87 0.13 -2.33
CA PRO A 9 -6.36 -0.54 -1.15
C PRO A 9 -7.46 -0.63 -0.08
N VAL A 10 -7.54 -1.78 0.61
CA VAL A 10 -8.57 -2.03 1.63
C VAL A 10 -8.01 -2.23 3.03
N ALA A 11 -6.80 -2.76 3.14
CA ALA A 11 -6.15 -2.99 4.44
C ALA A 11 -4.64 -2.95 4.34
N VAL A 12 -3.99 -2.56 5.44
CA VAL A 12 -2.56 -2.79 5.66
C VAL A 12 -2.41 -4.04 6.52
N LEU A 13 -1.93 -5.12 5.91
CA LEU A 13 -1.75 -6.40 6.59
C LEU A 13 -0.46 -6.45 7.42
N ALA A 14 0.58 -5.72 6.98
CA ALA A 14 1.85 -5.65 7.67
C ALA A 14 2.60 -4.34 7.36
N ARG A 15 3.56 -3.98 8.23
CA ARG A 15 4.43 -2.82 8.07
C ARG A 15 5.87 -3.27 8.25
N GLN A 16 6.77 -2.75 7.43
CA GLN A 16 8.20 -3.00 7.55
C GLN A 16 9.00 -1.73 7.36
N MET A 17 10.01 -1.54 8.22
CA MET A 17 11.02 -0.49 8.06
C MET A 17 12.20 -1.02 7.24
N VAL A 18 12.58 -0.28 6.20
CA VAL A 18 13.65 -0.63 5.27
C VAL A 18 14.66 0.51 5.22
N LYS A 19 15.94 0.20 5.40
CA LYS A 19 17.03 1.18 5.25
C LYS A 19 17.37 1.35 3.77
N VAL A 20 17.14 2.54 3.21
CA VAL A 20 17.48 2.90 1.83
C VAL A 20 18.35 4.14 1.85
N GLN A 21 19.56 4.08 1.30
CA GLN A 21 20.48 5.22 1.21
C GLN A 21 20.66 5.97 2.55
N ASN A 22 20.90 5.21 3.63
CA ASN A 22 21.04 5.71 5.00
C ASN A 22 19.80 6.38 5.62
N GLN A 23 18.63 6.24 4.98
CA GLN A 23 17.34 6.68 5.52
C GLN A 23 16.45 5.48 5.85
N ALA A 24 15.71 5.55 6.94
CA ALA A 24 14.67 4.58 7.24
C ALA A 24 13.38 4.96 6.48
N LYS A 25 12.89 4.06 5.63
CA LYS A 25 11.62 4.20 4.91
C LYS A 25 10.67 3.08 5.30
N VAL A 26 9.37 3.30 5.15
CA VAL A 26 8.33 2.33 5.50
C VAL A 26 7.70 1.75 4.25
N LYS A 27 7.51 0.43 4.25
CA LYS A 27 6.61 -0.28 3.33
C LYS A 27 5.40 -0.82 4.06
N PHE A 28 4.28 -0.85 3.35
CA PHE A 28 3.04 -1.47 3.78
C PHE A 28 2.73 -2.67 2.89
N LEU A 29 2.33 -3.77 3.50
CA LEU A 29 1.74 -4.89 2.78
C LEU A 29 0.26 -4.59 2.59
N ILE A 30 -0.14 -4.26 1.36
CA ILE A 30 -1.47 -3.79 1.03
C ILE A 30 -2.32 -4.94 0.51
N GLN A 31 -3.46 -5.19 1.16
CA GLN A 31 -4.54 -5.94 0.55
C GLN A 31 -5.29 -5.03 -0.42
N TRP A 32 -5.56 -5.55 -1.62
CA TRP A 32 -6.27 -4.85 -2.67
C TRP A 32 -7.73 -5.30 -2.75
N GLN A 33 -8.61 -4.38 -3.14
CA GLN A 33 -10.02 -4.66 -3.32
C GLN A 33 -10.22 -5.76 -4.36
N GLY A 34 -11.02 -6.77 -4.01
CA GLY A 34 -11.30 -7.90 -4.91
C GLY A 34 -10.15 -8.89 -5.05
N GLN A 35 -9.09 -8.76 -4.26
CA GLN A 35 -7.99 -9.73 -4.18
C GLN A 35 -7.91 -10.37 -2.80
N ASP A 36 -7.41 -11.59 -2.77
CA ASP A 36 -7.15 -12.32 -1.54
C ASP A 36 -5.97 -11.72 -0.79
N MET A 37 -5.92 -11.95 0.53
CA MET A 37 -4.79 -11.50 1.36
C MET A 37 -3.44 -12.09 0.90
N ALA A 38 -3.46 -13.26 0.25
CA ALA A 38 -2.27 -13.90 -0.30
C ALA A 38 -1.67 -13.14 -1.49
N ASP A 39 -2.48 -12.35 -2.20
CA ASP A 39 -2.07 -11.54 -3.35
C ASP A 39 -1.65 -10.11 -2.96
N ALA A 40 -1.59 -9.82 -1.65
CA ALA A 40 -1.18 -8.52 -1.14
C ALA A 40 0.25 -8.15 -1.57
N THR A 41 0.48 -6.87 -1.87
CA THR A 41 1.78 -6.38 -2.35
C THR A 41 2.44 -5.40 -1.38
N TRP A 42 3.78 -5.41 -1.34
CA TRP A 42 4.56 -4.45 -0.56
C TRP A 42 4.73 -3.13 -1.31
N GLU A 43 3.97 -2.12 -0.91
CA GLU A 43 4.04 -0.76 -1.46
C GLU A 43 4.77 0.19 -0.52
N TRP A 44 5.44 1.20 -1.07
CA TRP A 44 6.04 2.24 -0.24
C TRP A 44 4.95 3.14 0.37
N ALA A 45 5.11 3.50 1.64
CA ALA A 45 4.14 4.30 2.37
C ALA A 45 3.94 5.70 1.74
N ASP A 46 4.98 6.29 1.16
CA ASP A 46 4.90 7.57 0.43
C ASP A 46 4.04 7.45 -0.84
N ILE A 47 4.18 6.36 -1.60
CA ILE A 47 3.34 6.08 -2.77
C ILE A 47 1.88 5.90 -2.36
N ILE A 48 1.59 5.18 -1.27
CA ILE A 48 0.22 5.02 -0.76
C ILE A 48 -0.36 6.36 -0.30
N LYS A 49 0.42 7.16 0.43
CA LYS A 49 0.02 8.52 0.85
C LYS A 49 -0.33 9.41 -0.35
N THR A 50 0.45 9.36 -1.42
CA THR A 50 0.23 10.19 -2.61
C THR A 50 -0.94 9.68 -3.46
N LYS A 51 -1.06 8.37 -3.67
CA LYS A 51 -2.06 7.80 -4.58
C LYS A 51 -3.43 7.58 -3.92
N PHE A 52 -3.44 7.27 -2.62
CA PHE A 52 -4.64 6.92 -1.86
C PHE A 52 -4.70 7.72 -0.55
N PRO A 53 -4.75 9.06 -0.61
CA PRO A 53 -4.66 9.91 0.57
C PRO A 53 -5.81 9.66 1.58
N SER A 54 -7.03 9.39 1.10
CA SER A 54 -8.17 9.08 1.97
C SER A 54 -7.95 7.80 2.76
N PHE A 55 -7.36 6.77 2.14
CA PHE A 55 -7.03 5.51 2.81
C PHE A 55 -5.89 5.71 3.80
N TYR A 56 -4.82 6.40 3.40
CA TYR A 56 -3.67 6.67 4.26
C TYR A 56 -4.06 7.43 5.54
N ASN A 57 -4.91 8.45 5.42
CA ASN A 57 -5.34 9.28 6.54
C ASN A 57 -6.23 8.55 7.56
N GLN A 58 -6.79 7.39 7.21
CA GLN A 58 -7.56 6.56 8.15
C GLN A 58 -6.66 5.67 9.03
N MET A 59 -5.37 5.53 8.69
CA MET A 59 -4.43 4.66 9.42
C MET A 59 -3.61 5.37 10.48
N THR A 60 -3.56 6.71 10.42
CA THR A 60 -2.83 7.59 11.33
C THR A 60 -3.73 8.05 12.45
#